data_AF-M0BTI7-F1
#
_entry.id   AF-M0BTI7-F1
#
_cell.length_a   1.000
_cell.length_b   1.000
_cell.length_c   1.000
_cell.angle_alpha   90.00
_cell.angle_beta   90.00
_cell.angle_gamma   90.00
#
_symmetry.space_group_name_H-M   'P 1'
#
loop_
_entity.id
_entity.type
_entity.pdbx_description
1 polymer ?
#
loop_
_entity_poly.entity_id
_entity_poly.type
_entity_poly.pdbx_seq_one_letter_code
_entity_poly.pdbx_strand_id
1 'polypeptide(L)'
;MVHNSAESTREELTRRAAGVVTRRRALGAGTSAVSLALAGCLSDDASDEDDTSDGQNGSGTGGGSGDGSGDGSGSDGGGGTDGGSESGGGSGTGGGGTGDITIPDGLGDVDIEGELVGNSVDGLEVVDHQPYEADGHSTVVDGAFSLIVTVENTGEQEIDLLGYTYSLSLYDASGSVISEGASTRSLEYGVSAGEIGAVETWSGNGAMAENVARYELSLTCDGMFADGVYCE
;
A
#
# COMPACT_ATOMS: atom_id res chain seq x y z
N MET A 1 38.98 -21.16 -11.59
CA MET A 1 38.02 -21.84 -12.48
C MET A 1 36.72 -22.03 -11.68
N VAL A 2 36.05 -20.92 -11.34
CA VAL A 2 34.76 -20.90 -10.62
C VAL A 2 34.05 -19.61 -11.04
N HIS A 3 33.44 -19.59 -12.22
CA HIS A 3 32.53 -18.55 -12.71
C HIS A 3 31.48 -19.33 -13.51
N ASN A 4 30.27 -19.48 -12.95
CA ASN A 4 29.00 -19.81 -13.63
C ASN A 4 27.96 -20.30 -12.60
N SER A 5 27.58 -19.45 -11.63
CA SER A 5 26.44 -19.78 -10.74
C SER A 5 25.46 -18.62 -10.53
N ALA A 6 25.74 -17.41 -11.03
CA ALA A 6 24.85 -16.26 -10.88
C ALA A 6 23.84 -16.09 -12.04
N GLU A 7 24.06 -16.71 -13.20
CA GLU A 7 23.12 -16.60 -14.34
C GLU A 7 21.97 -17.63 -14.27
N SER A 8 22.13 -18.71 -13.49
CA SER A 8 21.13 -19.78 -13.43
C SER A 8 19.87 -19.41 -12.64
N THR A 9 19.93 -18.43 -11.74
CA THR A 9 18.78 -18.02 -10.92
C THR A 9 17.89 -16.98 -11.59
N ARG A 10 18.40 -16.24 -12.59
CA ARG A 10 17.60 -15.25 -13.34
C ARG A 10 16.58 -15.90 -14.28
N GLU A 11 16.92 -17.04 -14.90
CA GLU A 11 15.98 -17.76 -15.78
C GLU A 11 14.86 -18.51 -15.04
N GLU A 12 15.04 -18.82 -13.74
CA GLU A 12 14.03 -19.56 -12.97
C GLU A 12 12.92 -18.65 -12.43
N LEU A 13 13.23 -17.39 -12.11
CA LEU A 13 12.24 -16.36 -11.75
C LEU A 13 11.37 -15.96 -12.94
N THR A 14 11.92 -15.84 -14.15
CA THR A 14 11.11 -15.54 -15.36
C THR A 14 10.20 -16.71 -15.74
N ARG A 15 10.57 -17.96 -15.39
CA ARG A 15 9.72 -19.13 -15.66
C ARG A 15 8.54 -19.26 -14.70
N ARG A 16 8.64 -18.74 -13.47
CA ARG A 16 7.52 -18.72 -12.52
C ARG A 16 6.49 -17.64 -12.83
N ALA A 17 6.89 -16.52 -13.44
CA ALA A 17 5.96 -15.51 -13.95
C ALA A 17 5.16 -15.98 -15.18
N ALA A 18 5.65 -16.99 -15.93
CA ALA A 18 4.95 -17.56 -17.08
C ALA A 18 3.87 -18.60 -16.72
N GLY A 19 3.65 -18.84 -15.42
CA GLY A 19 2.73 -19.86 -14.89
C GLY A 19 1.36 -19.35 -14.48
N VAL A 20 1.06 -18.05 -14.59
CA VAL A 20 -0.32 -17.57 -14.43
C VAL A 20 -1.08 -17.99 -15.68
N VAL A 21 -1.72 -19.15 -15.59
CA VAL A 21 -2.72 -19.61 -16.54
C VAL A 21 -3.86 -18.60 -16.51
N THR A 22 -3.75 -17.56 -17.33
CA THR A 22 -4.85 -16.66 -17.66
C THR A 22 -5.92 -17.53 -18.32
N ARG A 23 -6.87 -18.04 -17.52
CA ARG A 23 -8.08 -18.65 -18.05
C ARG A 23 -8.82 -17.53 -18.77
N ARG A 24 -8.64 -17.47 -20.09
CA ARG A 24 -9.47 -16.65 -20.99
C ARG A 24 -10.91 -17.09 -20.78
N ARG A 25 -11.65 -16.41 -19.89
CA ARG A 25 -13.10 -16.48 -19.87
C ARG A 25 -13.56 -15.98 -21.24
N ALA A 26 -14.15 -16.88 -22.00
CA ALA A 26 -14.75 -16.56 -23.29
C ALA A 26 -15.76 -15.41 -23.08
N LEU A 27 -15.58 -14.31 -23.80
CA LEU A 27 -16.59 -13.25 -23.90
C LEU A 27 -17.87 -13.85 -24.47
N GLY A 28 -18.81 -14.17 -23.59
CA GLY A 28 -20.21 -14.27 -23.95
C GLY A 28 -20.71 -12.86 -24.26
N ALA A 29 -20.98 -12.59 -25.53
CA ALA A 29 -21.70 -11.39 -25.95
C ALA A 29 -23.13 -11.45 -25.40
N GLY A 30 -23.30 -10.99 -24.16
CA GLY A 30 -24.60 -10.75 -23.55
C GLY A 30 -25.09 -9.36 -23.92
N THR A 31 -26.04 -9.29 -24.84
CA THR A 31 -26.81 -8.08 -25.10
C THR A 31 -27.65 -7.73 -23.87
N SER A 32 -27.20 -6.78 -23.06
CA SER A 32 -28.02 -6.18 -22.00
C SER A 32 -29.03 -5.23 -22.64
N ALA A 33 -30.30 -5.65 -22.66
CA ALA A 33 -31.41 -4.78 -23.00
C ALA A 33 -31.66 -3.81 -21.82
N VAL A 34 -31.42 -2.52 -22.04
CA VAL A 34 -31.78 -1.45 -21.10
C VAL A 34 -33.30 -1.35 -21.04
N SER A 35 -33.89 -1.81 -19.94
CA SER A 35 -35.30 -1.55 -19.62
C SER A 35 -35.37 -0.37 -18.65
N LEU A 36 -35.64 0.83 -19.17
CA LEU A 36 -36.01 1.99 -18.37
C LEU A 36 -37.42 1.76 -17.80
N ALA A 37 -37.50 1.40 -16.52
CA ALA A 37 -38.73 1.45 -15.75
C ALA A 37 -38.70 2.68 -14.85
N LEU A 38 -39.37 3.74 -15.31
CA LEU A 38 -39.79 4.89 -14.51
C LEU A 38 -41.06 4.54 -13.73
N ALA A 39 -40.94 4.40 -12.41
CA ALA A 39 -42.01 4.54 -11.41
C ALA A 39 -41.29 4.57 -10.04
N GLY A 40 -41.32 5.62 -9.23
CA GLY A 40 -42.48 6.40 -8.82
C GLY A 40 -43.03 5.81 -7.52
N CYS A 41 -42.45 6.19 -6.37
CA CYS A 41 -43.16 6.14 -5.09
C CYS A 41 -42.53 7.14 -4.12
N LEU A 42 -43.20 8.30 -4.00
CA LEU A 42 -43.22 9.11 -2.78
C LEU A 42 -43.66 8.22 -1.61
N SER A 43 -43.00 8.37 -0.46
CA SER A 43 -43.64 8.18 0.84
C SER A 43 -43.01 9.17 1.82
N ASP A 44 -43.75 10.25 2.02
CA ASP A 44 -43.73 11.14 3.17
C ASP A 44 -43.99 10.41 4.50
N ASP A 45 -43.73 11.14 5.59
CA ASP A 45 -44.40 11.02 6.91
C ASP A 45 -43.93 9.87 7.81
N ALA A 46 -43.63 10.02 9.10
CA ALA A 46 -43.54 11.11 10.07
C ALA A 46 -43.05 10.50 11.39
N SER A 47 -42.64 11.35 12.34
CA SER A 47 -42.55 11.10 13.80
C SER A 47 -41.46 10.13 14.28
N ASP A 48 -40.51 10.62 15.07
CA ASP A 48 -40.72 10.65 16.52
C ASP A 48 -39.64 11.49 17.22
N GLU A 49 -40.14 12.38 18.07
CA GLU A 49 -39.43 13.12 19.09
C GLU A 49 -39.40 12.25 20.36
N ASP A 50 -38.24 11.95 20.92
CA ASP A 50 -38.04 11.56 22.32
C ASP A 50 -36.51 11.65 22.58
N ASP A 51 -35.98 12.76 23.12
CA ASP A 51 -36.10 13.30 24.47
C ASP A 51 -35.26 12.54 25.52
N THR A 52 -34.38 13.32 26.17
CA THR A 52 -33.61 13.06 27.39
C THR A 52 -32.58 11.91 27.45
N SER A 53 -31.31 12.30 27.61
CA SER A 53 -30.58 11.98 28.85
C SER A 53 -29.32 12.83 28.99
N ASP A 54 -29.43 13.79 29.89
CA ASP A 54 -28.33 14.52 30.50
C ASP A 54 -27.35 13.56 31.21
N GLY A 55 -26.05 13.81 31.06
CA GLY A 55 -25.07 13.39 32.06
C GLY A 55 -23.82 12.73 31.50
N GLN A 56 -22.71 13.45 31.42
CA GLN A 56 -21.81 13.57 32.58
C GLN A 56 -20.56 14.38 32.21
N ASN A 57 -20.23 15.29 33.13
CA ASN A 57 -18.98 16.01 33.20
C ASN A 57 -17.77 15.06 33.17
N GLY A 58 -16.80 15.39 32.32
CA GLY A 58 -15.48 14.75 32.29
C GLY A 58 -14.40 15.71 31.83
N SER A 59 -14.27 16.88 32.46
CA SER A 59 -13.15 17.80 32.27
C SER A 59 -11.89 17.23 32.93
N GLY A 60 -11.14 16.42 32.18
CA GLY A 60 -9.81 15.95 32.54
C GLY A 60 -8.72 16.83 31.91
N THR A 61 -8.32 17.89 32.61
CA THR A 61 -7.08 18.62 32.32
C THR A 61 -5.89 17.83 32.84
N GLY A 62 -5.26 17.02 31.98
CA GLY A 62 -4.00 16.34 32.26
C GLY A 62 -2.83 17.14 31.67
N GLY A 63 -2.22 17.99 32.49
CA GLY A 63 -0.98 18.68 32.15
C GLY A 63 0.22 17.73 32.17
N GLY A 64 1.07 17.84 31.15
CA GLY A 64 2.35 17.15 31.06
C GLY A 64 3.34 18.00 30.29
N SER A 65 3.86 19.04 30.93
CA SER A 65 5.06 19.75 30.46
C SER A 65 6.27 18.87 30.74
N GLY A 66 6.93 18.42 29.67
CA GLY A 66 8.21 17.72 29.73
C GLY A 66 9.28 18.58 29.06
N ASP A 67 9.87 19.47 29.84
CA ASP A 67 11.03 20.30 29.53
C ASP A 67 12.31 19.49 29.73
N GLY A 68 12.79 18.88 28.64
CA GLY A 68 14.10 18.22 28.58
C GLY A 68 15.16 19.16 28.05
N SER A 69 15.84 19.86 28.95
CA SER A 69 17.09 20.59 28.67
C SER A 69 18.22 19.62 28.37
N GLY A 70 18.83 19.74 27.20
CA GLY A 70 19.98 18.97 26.76
C GLY A 70 21.07 19.90 26.20
N ASP A 71 21.80 20.51 27.10
CA ASP A 71 22.98 21.34 26.91
C ASP A 71 24.22 20.46 26.62
N GLY A 72 24.70 20.52 25.39
CA GLY A 72 25.93 19.85 24.94
C GLY A 72 26.88 20.85 24.27
N SER A 73 27.76 21.45 25.09
CA SER A 73 28.85 22.32 24.64
C SER A 73 30.11 21.50 24.32
N GLY A 74 30.81 21.84 23.23
CA GLY A 74 32.22 21.50 22.99
C GLY A 74 32.51 21.19 21.51
N SER A 75 33.57 21.66 20.87
CA SER A 75 34.70 22.52 21.24
C SER A 75 35.32 23.05 19.93
N ASP A 76 35.82 24.28 19.97
CA ASP A 76 36.73 24.83 18.96
C ASP A 76 38.03 24.02 18.88
N GLY A 77 38.65 23.91 17.69
CA GLY A 77 40.04 23.47 17.60
C GLY A 77 40.62 23.21 16.21
N GLY A 78 41.33 24.21 15.66
CA GLY A 78 42.49 24.06 14.75
C GLY A 78 42.19 23.62 13.30
N GLY A 79 42.78 24.17 12.24
CA GLY A 79 44.08 24.80 12.13
C GLY A 79 45.00 23.97 11.23
N GLY A 80 44.91 24.19 9.91
CA GLY A 80 45.97 23.96 8.91
C GLY A 80 46.42 22.54 8.57
N THR A 81 46.42 22.18 7.29
CA THR A 81 47.65 21.94 6.50
C THR A 81 47.33 21.61 5.04
N ASP A 82 48.29 21.98 4.21
CA ASP A 82 48.36 21.93 2.77
C ASP A 82 48.34 20.53 2.16
N GLY A 83 47.92 20.48 0.88
CA GLY A 83 48.68 19.77 -0.15
C GLY A 83 48.45 18.27 -0.30
N GLY A 84 47.72 17.90 -1.36
CA GLY A 84 47.68 16.51 -1.83
C GLY A 84 46.73 16.34 -3.01
N SER A 85 47.24 16.55 -4.22
CA SER A 85 46.57 16.10 -5.45
C SER A 85 46.68 14.58 -5.52
N GLU A 86 45.56 13.88 -5.35
CA GLU A 86 45.45 12.45 -5.70
C GLU A 86 44.16 12.24 -6.49
N SER A 87 44.33 12.06 -7.80
CA SER A 87 43.28 11.65 -8.73
C SER A 87 42.97 10.17 -8.48
N GLY A 88 42.16 9.90 -7.46
CA GLY A 88 41.60 8.57 -7.19
C GLY A 88 40.23 8.45 -7.86
N GLY A 89 40.19 7.77 -9.01
CA GLY A 89 38.94 7.32 -9.61
C GLY A 89 38.25 6.31 -8.70
N GLY A 90 37.39 6.80 -7.81
CA GLY A 90 36.46 5.97 -7.06
C GLY A 90 35.34 5.54 -7.98
N SER A 91 35.45 4.33 -8.53
CA SER A 91 34.30 3.63 -9.09
C SER A 91 33.29 3.43 -7.96
N GLY A 92 32.33 4.34 -7.87
CA GLY A 92 31.17 4.21 -7.00
C GLY A 92 30.35 3.02 -7.46
N THR A 93 30.64 1.84 -6.92
CA THR A 93 29.63 0.81 -6.75
C THR A 93 28.70 1.31 -5.66
N GLY A 94 27.79 2.21 -6.04
CA GLY A 94 26.52 2.37 -5.34
C GLY A 94 25.87 1.00 -5.42
N GLY A 95 26.05 0.21 -4.37
CA GLY A 95 25.29 -1.00 -4.17
C GLY A 95 23.86 -0.56 -3.94
N GLY A 96 23.11 -0.43 -5.05
CA GLY A 96 21.67 -0.62 -5.03
C GLY A 96 21.47 -2.00 -4.45
N GLY A 97 21.29 -2.03 -3.13
CA GLY A 97 20.92 -3.23 -2.44
C GLY A 97 19.56 -3.56 -3.03
N THR A 98 19.53 -4.51 -3.96
CA THR A 98 18.38 -5.40 -4.09
C THR A 98 18.32 -6.11 -2.75
N GLY A 99 17.83 -5.41 -1.71
CA GLY A 99 17.42 -6.01 -0.47
C GLY A 99 16.56 -7.17 -0.91
N ASP A 100 16.92 -8.36 -0.45
CA ASP A 100 16.12 -9.53 -0.68
C ASP A 100 14.77 -9.24 -0.01
N ILE A 101 13.83 -8.67 -0.77
CA ILE A 101 12.51 -8.31 -0.29
C ILE A 101 11.88 -9.64 0.06
N THR A 102 11.90 -9.94 1.36
CA THR A 102 11.23 -11.11 1.88
C THR A 102 9.76 -10.78 1.88
N ILE A 103 9.12 -10.95 0.72
CA ILE A 103 7.67 -10.89 0.61
C ILE A 103 7.16 -12.09 1.42
N PRO A 104 6.39 -11.87 2.50
CA PRO A 104 5.86 -12.98 3.27
C PRO A 104 4.99 -13.86 2.39
N ASP A 105 5.04 -15.17 2.63
CA ASP A 105 4.24 -16.15 1.90
C ASP A 105 2.74 -15.82 2.07
N GLY A 106 2.00 -15.75 0.96
CA GLY A 106 0.60 -15.35 0.95
C GLY A 106 -0.35 -16.33 1.65
N LEU A 107 -1.60 -15.90 1.85
CA LEU A 107 -2.70 -16.71 2.41
C LEU A 107 -2.85 -18.02 1.64
N GLY A 108 -2.45 -19.15 2.22
CA GLY A 108 -2.51 -20.44 1.53
C GLY A 108 -3.87 -20.71 0.90
N ASP A 109 -3.92 -21.01 -0.40
CA ASP A 109 -5.10 -21.38 -1.21
C ASP A 109 -6.46 -20.72 -0.86
N VAL A 110 -6.48 -19.47 -0.38
CA VAL A 110 -7.74 -18.73 -0.22
C VAL A 110 -8.07 -18.08 -1.56
N ASP A 111 -9.13 -18.57 -2.21
CA ASP A 111 -9.60 -18.09 -3.52
C ASP A 111 -10.38 -16.77 -3.34
N ILE A 112 -9.68 -15.68 -3.04
CA ILE A 112 -10.22 -14.32 -3.01
C ILE A 112 -9.95 -13.68 -4.36
N GLU A 113 -11.02 -13.31 -5.08
CA GLU A 113 -10.88 -12.64 -6.37
C GLU A 113 -10.38 -11.20 -6.17
N GLY A 114 -9.19 -10.89 -6.69
CA GLY A 114 -8.60 -9.55 -6.64
C GLY A 114 -8.57 -8.86 -7.99
N GLU A 115 -8.90 -7.57 -8.02
CA GLU A 115 -8.82 -6.76 -9.24
C GLU A 115 -8.18 -5.38 -8.98
N LEU A 116 -7.18 -5.02 -9.80
CA LEU A 116 -6.69 -3.65 -9.90
C LEU A 116 -7.64 -2.85 -10.80
N VAL A 117 -8.49 -2.01 -10.21
CA VAL A 117 -9.52 -1.26 -10.94
C VAL A 117 -9.02 0.08 -11.47
N GLY A 118 -7.88 0.58 -10.98
CA GLY A 118 -7.31 1.83 -11.47
C GLY A 118 -5.88 2.07 -10.99
N ASN A 119 -5.08 2.63 -11.89
CA ASN A 119 -3.79 3.26 -11.57
C ASN A 119 -3.73 4.56 -12.37
N SER A 120 -3.81 5.70 -11.69
CA SER A 120 -3.81 7.03 -12.32
C SER A 120 -2.51 7.79 -12.09
N VAL A 121 -1.50 7.19 -11.48
CA VAL A 121 -0.25 7.86 -11.12
C VAL A 121 0.79 7.56 -12.18
N ASP A 122 1.17 8.58 -12.95
CA ASP A 122 2.24 8.44 -13.94
C ASP A 122 3.57 8.13 -13.24
N GLY A 123 4.35 7.19 -13.78
CA GLY A 123 5.64 6.78 -13.20
C GLY A 123 5.54 5.73 -12.09
N LEU A 124 4.34 5.25 -11.74
CA LEU A 124 4.15 4.10 -10.86
C LEU A 124 3.37 2.98 -11.56
N GLU A 125 3.73 1.73 -11.31
CA GLU A 125 3.00 0.56 -11.79
C GLU A 125 2.76 -0.42 -10.64
N VAL A 126 1.50 -0.80 -10.39
CA VAL A 126 1.18 -1.90 -9.48
C VAL A 126 1.45 -3.21 -10.22
N VAL A 127 2.55 -3.88 -9.86
CA VAL A 127 3.01 -5.10 -10.55
C VAL A 127 2.51 -6.38 -9.89
N ASP A 128 2.17 -6.33 -8.60
CA ASP A 128 1.56 -7.44 -7.88
C ASP A 128 0.69 -6.95 -6.72
N HIS A 129 -0.31 -7.74 -6.36
CA HIS A 129 -1.11 -7.51 -5.16
C HIS A 129 -1.66 -8.85 -4.64
N GLN A 130 -1.43 -9.12 -3.36
CA GLN A 130 -1.85 -10.39 -2.76
C GLN A 130 -2.41 -10.19 -1.35
N PRO A 131 -3.47 -10.94 -0.98
CA PRO A 131 -3.90 -11.06 0.40
C PRO A 131 -2.76 -11.49 1.32
N TYR A 132 -2.73 -10.90 2.51
CA TYR A 132 -1.71 -11.14 3.53
C TYR A 132 -2.35 -11.37 4.89
N GLU A 133 -1.93 -12.43 5.58
CA GLU A 133 -2.33 -12.72 6.95
C GLU A 133 -1.24 -12.16 7.82
N ALA A 134 -1.62 -11.23 8.69
CA ALA A 134 -0.71 -10.78 9.72
C ALA A 134 -0.32 -11.97 10.61
N ASP A 135 0.96 -12.34 10.63
CA ASP A 135 1.53 -13.37 11.53
C ASP A 135 1.56 -12.94 13.01
N GLY A 136 0.48 -12.34 13.53
CA GLY A 136 0.37 -11.85 14.91
C GLY A 136 1.29 -10.67 15.26
N HIS A 137 2.11 -10.18 14.31
CA HIS A 137 3.02 -9.04 14.48
C HIS A 137 2.50 -7.75 13.84
N SER A 138 1.34 -7.80 13.16
CA SER A 138 0.73 -6.59 12.62
C SER A 138 0.01 -5.82 13.71
N THR A 139 0.11 -4.49 13.66
CA THR A 139 -0.71 -3.59 14.48
C THR A 139 -2.15 -3.52 13.99
N VAL A 140 -2.44 -4.17 12.87
CA VAL A 140 -3.78 -4.34 12.33
C VAL A 140 -4.57 -5.28 13.27
N VAL A 141 -5.88 -5.03 13.40
CA VAL A 141 -6.79 -5.88 14.19
C VAL A 141 -6.63 -7.34 13.76
N ASP A 142 -6.49 -8.24 14.74
CA ASP A 142 -6.35 -9.68 14.50
C ASP A 142 -7.49 -10.19 13.61
N GLY A 143 -7.13 -10.89 12.52
CA GLY A 143 -8.07 -11.41 11.51
C GLY A 143 -8.57 -10.41 10.45
N ALA A 144 -8.18 -9.14 10.51
CA ALA A 144 -8.57 -8.18 9.47
C ALA A 144 -7.89 -8.49 8.13
N PHE A 145 -8.60 -8.21 7.04
CA PHE A 145 -8.09 -8.36 5.70
C PHE A 145 -7.05 -7.28 5.37
N SER A 146 -5.85 -7.73 4.99
CA SER A 146 -4.74 -6.91 4.50
C SER A 146 -4.28 -7.40 3.12
N LEU A 147 -3.68 -6.50 2.35
CA LEU A 147 -3.00 -6.77 1.10
C LEU A 147 -1.55 -6.31 1.20
N ILE A 148 -0.62 -7.10 0.65
CA ILE A 148 0.67 -6.55 0.19
C ILE A 148 0.49 -6.11 -1.25
N VAL A 149 0.82 -4.85 -1.52
CA VAL A 149 0.81 -4.26 -2.86
C VAL A 149 2.25 -3.96 -3.24
N THR A 150 2.68 -4.52 -4.37
CA THR A 150 4.01 -4.34 -4.91
C THR A 150 3.96 -3.34 -6.05
N VAL A 151 4.74 -2.28 -5.93
CA VAL A 151 4.74 -1.13 -6.85
C VAL A 151 6.14 -0.97 -7.44
N GLU A 152 6.22 -0.93 -8.77
CA GLU A 152 7.42 -0.54 -9.50
C GLU A 152 7.42 0.97 -9.75
N ASN A 153 8.53 1.62 -9.41
CA ASN A 153 8.77 3.01 -9.77
C ASN A 153 9.32 3.08 -11.19
N THR A 154 8.44 3.27 -12.17
CA THR A 154 8.78 3.36 -13.60
C THR A 154 9.22 4.77 -14.02
N GLY A 155 9.15 5.75 -13.11
CA GLY A 155 9.61 7.11 -13.35
C GLY A 155 11.11 7.31 -13.13
N GLU A 156 11.52 8.58 -12.96
CA GLU A 156 12.93 9.00 -12.92
C GLU A 156 13.40 9.48 -11.53
N GLN A 157 12.47 9.63 -10.57
CA GLN A 157 12.76 10.17 -9.24
C GLN A 157 12.59 9.09 -8.17
N GLU A 158 13.34 9.20 -7.08
CA GLU A 158 13.06 8.40 -5.87
C GLU A 158 11.72 8.83 -5.28
N ILE A 159 10.93 7.86 -4.84
CA ILE A 159 9.59 8.08 -4.28
C ILE A 159 9.47 7.57 -2.85
N ASP A 160 8.58 8.17 -2.07
CA ASP A 160 8.00 7.53 -0.88
C ASP A 160 6.63 6.95 -1.25
N LEU A 161 6.44 5.65 -1.08
CA LEU A 161 5.16 4.99 -1.40
C LEU A 161 4.01 5.50 -0.53
N LEU A 162 4.28 6.11 0.63
CA LEU A 162 3.26 6.76 1.46
C LEU A 162 2.78 8.12 0.93
N GLY A 163 3.49 8.71 -0.04
CA GLY A 163 3.06 9.93 -0.71
C GLY A 163 1.90 9.74 -1.70
N TYR A 164 1.35 8.53 -1.80
CA TYR A 164 0.27 8.19 -2.74
C TYR A 164 -0.93 7.57 -2.02
N THR A 165 -2.11 7.70 -2.61
CA THR A 165 -3.34 7.16 -2.03
C THR A 165 -3.67 5.79 -2.59
N TYR A 166 -3.84 4.82 -1.69
CA TYR A 166 -4.33 3.49 -2.00
C TYR A 166 -5.76 3.41 -1.50
N SER A 167 -6.71 3.16 -2.40
CA SER A 167 -8.09 2.88 -2.04
C SER A 167 -8.38 1.40 -2.17
N LEU A 168 -9.06 0.85 -1.17
CA LEU A 168 -9.43 -0.55 -1.08
C LEU A 168 -10.93 -0.64 -0.86
N SER A 169 -11.61 -1.37 -1.74
CA SER A 169 -13.02 -1.72 -1.58
C SER A 169 -13.14 -3.22 -1.42
N LEU A 170 -13.81 -3.66 -0.36
CA LEU A 170 -13.99 -5.07 -0.02
C LEU A 170 -15.44 -5.47 -0.24
N TYR A 171 -15.64 -6.64 -0.87
CA TYR A 171 -16.95 -7.15 -1.22
C TYR A 171 -17.16 -8.54 -0.61
N ASP A 172 -18.39 -8.80 -0.16
CA ASP A 172 -18.83 -10.13 0.24
C ASP A 172 -19.21 -11.01 -0.97
N ALA A 173 -19.60 -12.26 -0.70
CA ALA A 173 -20.00 -13.23 -1.74
C ALA A 173 -21.26 -12.84 -2.52
N SER A 174 -22.06 -11.88 -2.02
CA SER A 174 -23.22 -11.34 -2.74
C SER A 174 -22.83 -10.21 -3.71
N GLY A 175 -21.59 -9.73 -3.63
CA GLY A 175 -21.11 -8.55 -4.35
C GLY A 175 -21.45 -7.24 -3.63
N SER A 176 -21.90 -7.30 -2.36
CA SER A 176 -22.15 -6.10 -1.57
C SER A 176 -20.86 -5.58 -0.96
N VAL A 177 -20.70 -4.26 -0.93
CA VAL A 177 -19.56 -3.60 -0.29
C VAL A 177 -19.65 -3.77 1.23
N ILE A 178 -18.61 -4.31 1.85
CA ILE A 178 -18.51 -4.49 3.31
C ILE A 178 -17.51 -3.54 3.96
N SER A 179 -16.60 -2.96 3.18
CA SER A 179 -15.73 -1.88 3.64
C SER A 179 -15.19 -1.08 2.46
N GLU A 180 -15.00 0.21 2.67
CA GLU A 180 -14.36 1.14 1.74
C GLU A 180 -13.29 1.95 2.44
N GLY A 181 -12.27 2.31 1.66
CA GLY A 181 -11.12 3.05 2.14
C GLY A 181 -10.06 2.11 2.71
N ALA A 182 -8.83 2.62 2.75
CA ALA A 182 -7.70 1.88 3.22
C ALA A 182 -6.84 2.73 4.15
N SER A 183 -6.25 2.05 5.12
CA SER A 183 -5.06 2.53 5.80
C SER A 183 -3.87 1.85 5.14
N THR A 184 -2.76 2.57 5.02
CA THR A 184 -1.55 2.07 4.37
C THR A 184 -0.34 2.34 5.24
N ARG A 185 0.62 1.40 5.20
CA ARG A 185 1.97 1.61 5.73
C ARG A 185 2.97 1.11 4.71
N SER A 186 4.13 1.77 4.64
CA SER A 186 5.21 1.28 3.81
C SER A 186 5.98 0.19 4.55
N LEU A 187 6.38 -0.85 3.83
CA LEU A 187 7.31 -1.85 4.32
C LEU A 187 8.77 -1.40 4.09
N GLU A 188 8.97 -0.42 3.21
CA GLU A 188 10.28 0.07 2.77
C GLU A 188 10.35 1.61 2.78
N TYR A 189 11.55 2.14 2.98
CA TYR A 189 11.77 3.59 2.94
C TYR A 189 12.41 3.96 1.62
N GLY A 190 11.68 4.72 0.81
CA GLY A 190 12.17 5.16 -0.50
C GLY A 190 12.17 4.04 -1.54
N VAL A 191 11.80 4.34 -2.76
CA VAL A 191 11.94 3.43 -3.91
C VAL A 191 12.61 4.20 -5.03
N SER A 192 13.83 3.80 -5.41
CA SER A 192 14.57 4.46 -6.49
C SER A 192 13.90 4.22 -7.85
N ALA A 193 14.27 5.00 -8.86
CA ALA A 193 13.84 4.78 -10.23
C ALA A 193 14.23 3.38 -10.73
N GLY A 194 13.26 2.65 -11.28
CA GLY A 194 13.40 1.27 -11.76
C GLY A 194 13.44 0.21 -10.66
N GLU A 195 13.24 0.58 -9.40
CA GLU A 195 13.14 -0.36 -8.28
C GLU A 195 11.68 -0.66 -7.95
N ILE A 196 11.49 -1.75 -7.21
CA ILE A 196 10.21 -2.21 -6.72
C ILE A 196 10.19 -2.00 -5.21
N GLY A 197 9.08 -1.49 -4.68
CA GLY A 197 8.81 -1.46 -3.25
C GLY A 197 7.46 -2.05 -2.90
N ALA A 198 7.23 -2.32 -1.62
CA ALA A 198 5.99 -2.87 -1.12
C ALA A 198 5.31 -1.99 -0.05
N VAL A 199 3.98 -1.91 -0.13
CA VAL A 199 3.14 -1.37 0.95
C VAL A 199 2.17 -2.43 1.46
N GLU A 200 1.83 -2.35 2.74
CA GLU A 200 0.70 -3.07 3.29
C GLU A 200 -0.49 -2.12 3.37
N THR A 201 -1.62 -2.55 2.80
CA THR A 201 -2.88 -1.81 2.88
C THR A 201 -3.96 -2.67 3.52
N TRP A 202 -4.81 -2.07 4.35
CA TRP A 202 -5.86 -2.78 5.08
C TRP A 202 -7.08 -1.90 5.25
N SER A 203 -8.25 -2.54 5.42
CA SER A 203 -9.48 -1.82 5.70
C SER A 203 -9.44 -1.22 7.11
N GLY A 204 -9.59 0.12 7.22
CA GLY A 204 -9.61 0.81 8.52
C GLY A 204 -10.74 0.37 9.46
N ASN A 205 -11.82 -0.19 8.92
CA ASN A 205 -12.97 -0.69 9.69
C ASN A 205 -12.79 -2.13 10.20
N GLY A 206 -11.66 -2.79 9.91
CA GLY A 206 -11.38 -4.15 10.40
C GLY A 206 -12.28 -5.24 9.82
N ALA A 207 -12.63 -5.15 8.54
CA ALA A 207 -13.33 -6.24 7.85
C ALA A 207 -12.51 -7.53 7.92
N MET A 208 -13.12 -8.60 8.41
CA MET A 208 -12.44 -9.89 8.61
C MET A 208 -12.23 -10.60 7.27
N ALA A 209 -11.06 -11.20 7.08
CA ALA A 209 -10.70 -11.87 5.83
C ALA A 209 -11.70 -12.96 5.41
N GLU A 210 -12.26 -13.70 6.36
CA GLU A 210 -13.26 -14.76 6.11
C GLU A 210 -14.57 -14.26 5.46
N ASN A 211 -14.85 -12.95 5.54
CA ASN A 211 -16.04 -12.34 4.97
C ASN A 211 -15.78 -11.71 3.59
N VAL A 212 -14.52 -11.64 3.14
CA VAL A 212 -14.12 -11.04 1.87
C VAL A 212 -14.16 -12.12 0.79
N ALA A 213 -15.01 -11.93 -0.22
CA ALA A 213 -15.01 -12.77 -1.42
C ALA A 213 -14.23 -12.12 -2.58
N ARG A 214 -14.22 -10.79 -2.64
CA ARG A 214 -13.58 -10.02 -3.70
C ARG A 214 -13.05 -8.69 -3.17
N TYR A 215 -11.97 -8.18 -3.75
CA TYR A 215 -11.48 -6.83 -3.50
C TYR A 215 -11.18 -6.06 -4.79
N GLU A 216 -11.34 -4.75 -4.72
CA GLU A 216 -10.95 -3.81 -5.77
C GLU A 216 -9.91 -2.83 -5.18
N LEU A 217 -8.74 -2.73 -5.85
CA LEU A 217 -7.63 -1.86 -5.46
C LEU A 217 -7.47 -0.73 -6.49
N SER A 218 -7.23 0.49 -6.02
CA SER A 218 -6.80 1.59 -6.89
C SER A 218 -5.68 2.44 -6.29
N LEU A 219 -4.75 2.90 -7.15
CA LEU A 219 -3.67 3.83 -6.83
C LEU A 219 -3.93 5.19 -7.49
N THR A 220 -4.02 6.25 -6.68
CA THR A 220 -4.30 7.62 -7.15
C THR A 220 -3.48 8.68 -6.43
N CYS A 221 -3.49 9.90 -6.99
CA CYS A 221 -2.97 11.12 -6.37
C CYS A 221 -4.05 11.93 -5.64
N ASP A 222 -5.25 11.37 -5.47
CA ASP A 222 -6.34 12.06 -4.79
C ASP A 222 -6.26 11.81 -3.28
N GLY A 223 -6.39 12.86 -2.47
CA GLY A 223 -6.45 12.71 -1.02
C GLY A 223 -5.66 13.78 -0.28
N MET A 224 -5.92 13.92 1.02
CA MET A 224 -5.25 14.93 1.84
C MET A 224 -3.78 14.59 2.16
N PHE A 225 -3.35 13.36 1.86
CA PHE A 225 -2.01 12.85 2.14
C PHE A 225 -1.24 12.49 0.86
N ALA A 226 -1.82 12.74 -0.31
CA ALA A 226 -1.13 12.53 -1.58
C ALA A 226 -0.22 13.73 -1.87
N ASP A 227 1.06 13.59 -1.55
CA ASP A 227 2.12 14.58 -1.79
C ASP A 227 3.33 14.00 -2.53
N GLY A 228 3.14 12.82 -3.14
CA GLY A 228 4.13 12.11 -3.92
C GLY A 228 4.64 12.94 -5.10
N VAL A 229 5.89 12.71 -5.48
CA VAL A 229 6.59 13.48 -6.52
C VAL A 229 5.95 13.39 -7.92
N TYR A 230 5.03 12.45 -8.13
CA TYR A 230 4.26 12.30 -9.37
C TYR A 230 2.81 12.79 -9.25
N CYS A 231 2.45 13.47 -8.16
CA CYS A 231 1.14 14.08 -7.95
C CYS A 231 1.21 15.60 -8.20
N GLU A 232 0.67 16.06 -9.34
CA GLU A 232 0.60 17.48 -9.75
C GLU A 232 -0.77 18.12 -9.51
#